data_AF-A0A6G3ZG42-F1
#
_entry.id   AF-A0A6G3ZG42-F1
#
_cell.length_a   1.000
_cell.length_b   1.000
_cell.length_c   1.000
_cell.angle_alpha   90.00
_cell.angle_beta   90.00
_cell.angle_gamma   90.00
#
_symmetry.space_group_name_H-M   'P 1'
#
loop_
_entity.id
_entity.type
_entity.pdbx_description
1 polymer ?
#
loop_
_entity_poly.entity_id
_entity_poly.type
_entity_poly.pdbx_seq_one_letter_code
_entity_poly.pdbx_strand_id
1 'polypeptide(L)'
;MKLSRVIEVRESGGTTAESASDRSFLPTPTVLGRVIPDIGAAFGQYTYLLTEVVWGTVAVGLLYRAGALVQAARTIGALYPIAYVWDWYTLRIGVFEIPLRTGVELLGIPIEEHLFMVVVPALVLGIHETLRKTDERHPSSGTVENRG
;
A
#
# COMPACT_ATOMS: atom_id res chain seq x y z
N MET A 1 -10.91 -11.08 -90.13
CA MET A 1 -10.14 -12.11 -90.85
C MET A 1 -8.74 -12.18 -90.23
N LYS A 2 -8.35 -13.35 -89.72
CA LYS A 2 -7.02 -13.82 -89.25
C LYS A 2 -6.18 -13.00 -88.24
N LEU A 3 -5.85 -13.69 -87.15
CA LEU A 3 -4.84 -13.37 -86.12
C LEU A 3 -3.40 -13.41 -86.64
N SER A 4 -2.56 -12.62 -85.97
CA SER A 4 -1.13 -12.81 -85.65
C SER A 4 -0.76 -11.67 -84.67
N ARG A 5 0.13 -11.72 -83.67
CA ARG A 5 0.88 -12.67 -82.84
C ARG A 5 1.73 -11.74 -81.92
N VAL A 6 2.20 -12.23 -80.75
CA VAL A 6 3.50 -11.87 -80.11
C VAL A 6 3.60 -10.67 -79.13
N ILE A 7 3.85 -11.03 -77.85
CA ILE A 7 4.78 -10.49 -76.81
C ILE A 7 4.55 -9.06 -76.30
N GLU A 8 4.33 -8.87 -74.98
CA GLU A 8 5.36 -8.45 -73.99
C GLU A 8 4.79 -8.16 -72.58
N VAL A 9 5.48 -8.74 -71.59
CA VAL A 9 5.77 -8.28 -70.22
C VAL A 9 4.77 -7.33 -69.53
N ARG A 10 4.16 -7.81 -68.43
CA ARG A 10 3.58 -6.94 -67.39
C ARG A 10 4.33 -7.14 -66.09
N GLU A 11 4.92 -6.06 -65.60
CA GLU A 11 5.67 -5.97 -64.35
C GLU A 11 4.80 -6.13 -63.10
N SER A 12 5.31 -6.96 -62.18
CA SER A 12 5.58 -6.74 -60.75
C SER A 12 4.55 -6.14 -59.78
N GLY A 13 4.31 -6.91 -58.70
CA GLY A 13 3.99 -6.47 -57.33
C GLY A 13 2.60 -6.88 -56.85
N GLY A 14 2.38 -7.72 -55.83
CA GLY A 14 3.21 -8.49 -54.91
C GLY A 14 2.29 -9.10 -53.82
N THR A 15 2.65 -10.28 -53.30
CA THR A 15 2.58 -10.73 -51.87
C THR A 15 1.26 -10.50 -51.08
N THR A 16 0.60 -11.46 -50.41
CA THR A 16 0.86 -12.83 -49.92
C THR A 16 -0.39 -13.37 -49.21
N ALA A 17 -0.51 -14.70 -49.19
CA ALA A 17 -0.96 -15.58 -48.09
C ALA A 17 -2.35 -15.35 -47.46
N GLU A 18 -3.33 -16.21 -47.70
CA GLU A 18 -3.47 -17.61 -47.23
C GLU A 18 -4.08 -17.70 -45.82
N SER A 19 -5.28 -18.26 -45.83
CA SER A 19 -6.19 -18.58 -44.74
C SER A 19 -5.59 -19.63 -43.80
N ALA A 20 -5.47 -19.30 -42.51
CA ALA A 20 -5.26 -20.26 -41.43
C ALA A 20 -6.25 -20.00 -40.29
N SER A 21 -7.48 -20.46 -40.52
CA SER A 21 -8.54 -20.65 -39.54
C SER A 21 -8.22 -21.86 -38.65
N ASP A 22 -7.43 -21.67 -37.59
CA ASP A 22 -7.31 -22.66 -36.50
C ASP A 22 -6.75 -22.03 -35.22
N ARG A 23 -7.63 -21.49 -34.35
CA ARG A 23 -7.29 -21.07 -32.97
C ARG A 23 -8.42 -21.31 -31.97
N SER A 24 -9.30 -22.25 -32.23
CA SER A 24 -10.43 -22.58 -31.36
C SER A 24 -10.09 -23.71 -30.39
N PHE A 25 -9.07 -23.56 -29.54
CA PHE A 25 -8.97 -24.36 -28.31
C PHE A 25 -7.92 -23.80 -27.33
N LEU A 26 -8.21 -22.68 -26.67
CA LEU A 26 -7.61 -22.41 -25.36
C LEU A 26 -8.77 -22.31 -24.37
N PRO A 27 -8.83 -23.15 -23.32
CA PRO A 27 -9.78 -22.93 -22.25
C PRO A 27 -9.47 -21.57 -21.63
N THR A 28 -10.47 -20.69 -21.59
CA THR A 28 -10.42 -19.42 -20.88
C THR A 28 -9.87 -19.69 -19.48
N PRO A 29 -8.84 -18.98 -19.00
CA PRO A 29 -8.40 -19.14 -17.63
C PRO A 29 -9.59 -18.82 -16.72
N THR A 30 -10.15 -19.85 -16.08
CA THR A 30 -11.10 -19.67 -14.99
C THR A 30 -10.35 -18.92 -13.91
N VAL A 31 -10.53 -17.60 -13.86
CA VAL A 31 -10.16 -16.79 -12.71
C VAL A 31 -11.04 -17.32 -11.59
N LEU A 32 -10.49 -18.22 -10.77
CA LEU A 32 -11.08 -18.55 -9.47
C LEU A 32 -11.00 -17.26 -8.68
N GLY A 33 -12.07 -16.47 -8.79
CA GLY A 33 -12.29 -15.26 -8.02
C GLY A 33 -12.22 -15.66 -6.56
N ARG A 34 -11.03 -15.56 -5.99
CA ARG A 34 -10.88 -15.44 -4.56
C ARG A 34 -11.59 -14.14 -4.23
N VAL A 35 -12.85 -14.24 -3.84
CA VAL A 35 -13.50 -13.22 -3.05
C VAL A 35 -12.73 -13.22 -1.73
N ILE A 36 -11.55 -12.58 -1.73
CA ILE A 36 -11.03 -12.03 -0.50
C ILE A 36 -12.14 -11.08 -0.10
N PRO A 37 -12.82 -11.28 1.05
CA PRO A 37 -13.82 -10.34 1.50
C PRO A 37 -13.13 -8.98 1.52
N ASP A 38 -13.52 -8.13 0.59
CA ASP A 38 -12.89 -6.84 0.42
C ASP A 38 -13.41 -6.01 1.59
N ILE A 39 -12.64 -5.92 2.68
CA ILE A 39 -13.04 -5.18 3.88
C ILE A 39 -13.26 -3.69 3.51
N GLY A 40 -12.64 -3.22 2.41
CA GLY A 40 -12.93 -1.94 1.78
C GLY A 40 -14.35 -1.81 1.21
N ALA A 41 -14.97 -2.90 0.76
CA ALA A 41 -16.32 -2.91 0.21
C ALA A 41 -17.43 -2.98 1.29
N ALA A 42 -17.13 -3.48 2.49
CA ALA A 42 -18.12 -3.60 3.57
C ALA A 42 -18.30 -2.32 4.40
N PHE A 43 -17.26 -1.49 4.52
CA PHE A 43 -17.29 -0.26 5.33
C PHE A 43 -17.01 1.03 4.53
N GLY A 44 -16.69 0.92 3.23
CA GLY A 44 -16.52 2.06 2.32
C GLY A 44 -15.55 3.11 2.86
N GLN A 45 -15.97 4.38 2.84
CA GLN A 45 -15.21 5.53 3.36
C GLN A 45 -14.78 5.40 4.85
N TYR A 46 -15.41 4.52 5.63
CA TYR A 46 -15.11 4.33 7.04
C TYR A 46 -14.14 3.19 7.30
N THR A 47 -13.79 2.36 6.30
CA THR A 47 -12.79 1.30 6.48
C THR A 47 -11.48 1.88 6.98
N TYR A 48 -11.06 3.01 6.43
CA TYR A 48 -9.81 3.67 6.81
C TYR A 48 -9.85 4.11 8.28
N LEU A 49 -10.84 4.91 8.67
CA LEU A 49 -11.04 5.31 10.07
C LEU A 49 -11.14 4.13 11.04
N LEU A 50 -11.86 3.06 10.66
CA LEU A 50 -11.99 1.88 11.48
C LEU A 50 -10.64 1.22 11.72
N THR A 51 -9.82 1.07 10.66
CA THR A 51 -8.48 0.52 10.80
C THR A 51 -7.61 1.39 11.68
N GLU A 52 -7.69 2.71 11.56
CA GLU A 52 -6.94 3.63 12.44
C GLU A 52 -7.37 3.53 13.90
N VAL A 53 -8.66 3.40 14.18
CA VAL A 53 -9.15 3.22 15.55
C VAL A 53 -8.68 1.88 16.12
N VAL A 54 -8.75 0.80 15.34
CA VAL A 54 -8.29 -0.52 15.77
C VAL A 54 -6.80 -0.49 16.07
N TRP A 55 -5.98 0.00 15.14
CA TRP A 55 -4.53 0.05 15.31
C TRP A 55 -4.10 1.08 16.35
N GLY A 56 -4.80 2.21 16.46
CA GLY A 56 -4.61 3.21 17.50
C GLY A 56 -4.88 2.62 18.89
N THR A 57 -5.93 1.82 19.03
CA THR A 57 -6.24 1.12 20.28
C THR A 57 -5.13 0.13 20.65
N VAL A 58 -4.65 -0.66 19.68
CA VAL A 58 -3.52 -1.58 19.89
C VAL A 58 -2.26 -0.80 20.31
N ALA A 59 -1.94 0.28 19.62
CA ALA A 59 -0.79 1.14 19.92
C ALA A 59 -0.85 1.72 21.33
N VAL A 60 -1.99 2.29 21.72
CA VAL A 60 -2.22 2.81 23.07
C VAL A 60 -2.11 1.70 24.12
N GLY A 61 -2.66 0.51 23.86
CA GLY A 61 -2.54 -0.64 24.74
C GLY A 61 -1.09 -1.07 24.97
N LEU A 62 -0.28 -1.13 23.91
CA LEU A 62 1.15 -1.42 24.00
C LEU A 62 1.90 -0.35 24.79
N LEU A 63 1.68 0.93 24.48
CA LEU A 63 2.32 2.05 25.18
C LEU A 63 1.92 2.14 26.65
N TYR A 64 0.66 1.86 26.98
CA TYR A 64 0.16 1.80 28.36
C TYR A 64 0.85 0.68 29.14
N ARG A 65 0.91 -0.54 28.58
CA ARG A 65 1.65 -1.67 29.17
C ARG A 65 3.15 -1.37 29.31
N ALA A 66 3.71 -0.63 28.36
CA ALA A 66 5.09 -0.16 28.40
C ALA A 66 5.29 1.09 29.27
N GLY A 67 4.25 1.70 29.86
CA GLY A 67 4.39 2.92 30.66
C GLY A 67 5.04 4.08 29.90
N ALA A 68 4.94 4.10 28.57
CA ALA A 68 5.67 5.00 27.68
C ALA A 68 4.78 6.08 27.03
N LEU A 69 3.52 6.22 27.48
CA LEU A 69 2.53 7.11 26.86
C LEU A 69 3.00 8.56 26.77
N VAL A 70 3.57 9.12 27.84
CA VAL A 70 4.02 10.53 27.86
C VAL A 70 5.19 10.75 26.92
N GLN A 71 6.14 9.81 26.90
CA GLN A 71 7.30 9.90 26.02
C GLN A 71 6.88 9.77 24.55
N ALA A 72 6.00 8.81 24.25
CA ALA A 72 5.46 8.65 22.91
C ALA A 72 4.70 9.88 22.45
N ALA A 73 3.82 10.45 23.29
CA ALA A 73 3.10 11.68 22.97
C ALA A 73 4.05 12.85 22.65
N ARG A 74 5.16 12.99 23.39
CA ARG A 74 6.18 14.02 23.10
C ARG A 74 6.88 13.78 21.77
N THR A 75 7.31 12.55 21.50
CA THR A 75 7.94 12.19 20.23
C THR A 75 7.00 12.44 19.05
N ILE A 76 5.75 12.01 19.16
CA ILE A 76 4.71 12.22 18.14
C ILE A 76 4.47 13.72 17.96
N GLY A 77 4.31 14.48 19.04
CA GLY A 77 4.11 15.94 18.96
C GLY A 77 5.27 16.67 18.29
N ALA A 78 6.51 16.22 18.48
CA ALA A 78 7.67 16.77 17.80
C ALA A 78 7.72 16.40 16.30
N LEU A 79 7.28 15.20 15.94
CA LEU A 79 7.23 14.73 14.55
C LEU A 79 6.04 15.30 13.77
N TYR A 80 4.93 15.57 14.46
CA TYR A 80 3.67 16.02 13.87
C TYR A 80 3.81 17.21 12.90
N PRO A 81 4.51 18.32 13.22
CA PRO A 81 4.63 19.43 12.27
C PRO A 81 5.39 19.04 11.00
N ILE A 82 6.36 18.14 11.09
CA ILE A 82 7.14 17.67 9.93
C ILE A 82 6.26 16.77 9.06
N ALA A 83 5.56 15.81 9.69
CA ALA A 83 4.64 14.91 9.00
C ALA A 83 3.50 15.68 8.33
N TYR A 84 2.95 16.68 9.02
CA TYR A 84 1.91 17.55 8.49
C TYR A 84 2.36 18.28 7.21
N VAL A 85 3.55 18.91 7.23
CA VAL A 85 4.07 19.62 6.05
C VAL A 85 4.33 18.66 4.89
N TRP A 86 4.85 17.47 5.20
CA TRP A 86 5.07 16.42 4.22
C TRP A 86 3.76 15.99 3.54
N ASP A 87 2.74 15.62 4.32
CA ASP A 87 1.46 15.15 3.77
C ASP A 87 0.68 16.25 3.08
N TRP A 88 0.70 17.47 3.61
CA TRP A 88 0.14 18.62 2.91
C TRP A 88 0.77 18.79 1.53
N TYR A 89 2.10 18.63 1.43
CA TYR A 89 2.80 18.74 0.16
C TYR A 89 2.42 17.59 -0.79
N THR A 90 2.43 16.34 -0.34
CA THR A 90 2.13 15.16 -1.17
C THR A 90 0.70 15.17 -1.70
N LEU A 91 -0.25 15.62 -0.88
CA LEU A 91 -1.64 15.83 -1.28
C LEU A 91 -1.77 16.95 -2.30
N ARG A 92 -1.03 18.06 -2.11
CA ARG A 92 -1.08 19.21 -3.01
C ARG A 92 -0.53 18.90 -4.40
N ILE A 93 0.45 18.01 -4.50
CA ILE A 93 1.02 17.56 -5.79
C ILE A 93 0.26 16.38 -6.42
N GLY A 94 -0.80 15.88 -5.79
CA GLY A 94 -1.67 14.86 -6.35
C GLY A 94 -1.07 13.45 -6.42
N VAL A 95 -0.05 13.15 -5.60
CA VAL A 95 0.59 11.81 -5.59
C VAL A 95 -0.30 10.75 -4.93
N PHE A 96 -1.23 11.16 -4.05
CA PHE A 96 -2.19 10.29 -3.37
C PHE A 96 -3.62 10.79 -3.55
N GLU A 97 -4.27 10.44 -4.66
CA GLU A 97 -5.73 10.47 -4.72
C GLU A 97 -6.29 9.20 -4.06
N ILE A 98 -6.74 9.31 -2.81
CA ILE A 98 -7.48 8.25 -2.12
C ILE A 98 -8.96 8.53 -2.35
N PRO A 99 -9.69 7.73 -3.17
CA PRO A 99 -11.10 7.96 -3.51
C PRO A 99 -12.08 7.66 -2.36
N LEU A 100 -11.59 7.13 -1.24
CA LEU A 100 -12.37 6.79 -0.04
C LEU A 100 -12.05 7.78 1.08
N ARG A 101 -12.61 8.98 1.01
CA ARG A 101 -12.54 9.97 2.10
C ARG A 101 -13.92 10.14 2.74
N THR A 102 -13.95 10.42 4.04
CA THR A 102 -15.17 10.93 4.69
C THR A 102 -15.53 12.35 4.23
N GLY A 103 -14.60 13.05 3.57
CA GLY A 103 -14.76 14.43 3.11
C GLY A 103 -14.56 15.48 4.20
N VAL A 104 -14.13 15.07 5.40
CA VAL A 104 -13.83 15.99 6.50
C VAL A 104 -12.37 16.42 6.42
N GLU A 105 -12.14 17.68 6.07
CA GLU A 105 -10.81 18.29 6.07
C GLU A 105 -10.57 19.09 7.36
N LEU A 106 -9.39 18.89 7.93
CA LEU A 106 -8.88 19.66 9.05
C LEU A 106 -7.57 20.32 8.60
N LEU A 107 -7.46 21.64 8.77
CA LEU A 107 -6.27 22.41 8.37
C LEU A 107 -5.84 22.25 6.90
N GLY A 108 -6.73 21.80 6.01
CA GLY A 108 -6.44 21.61 4.58
C GLY A 108 -5.84 20.25 4.22
N ILE A 109 -5.88 19.28 5.15
CA ILE A 109 -5.67 17.86 4.87
C ILE A 109 -6.82 17.02 5.49
N PRO A 110 -7.11 15.81 4.98
CA PRO A 110 -8.16 14.97 5.56
C PRO A 110 -7.89 14.59 7.02
N ILE A 111 -8.94 14.45 7.82
CA ILE A 111 -8.83 14.04 9.23
C ILE A 111 -8.16 12.68 9.40
N GLU A 112 -8.36 11.80 8.43
CA GLU A 112 -7.73 10.50 8.31
C GLU A 112 -6.20 10.63 8.31
N GLU A 113 -5.63 11.58 7.56
CA GLU A 113 -4.18 11.76 7.52
C GLU A 113 -3.63 12.23 8.88
N HIS A 114 -4.37 13.08 9.59
CA HIS A 114 -3.99 13.47 10.94
C HIS A 114 -3.98 12.30 11.93
N LEU A 115 -4.92 11.38 11.79
CA LEU A 115 -4.96 10.17 12.61
C LEU A 115 -3.81 9.24 12.24
N PHE A 116 -3.53 9.05 10.95
CA PHE A 116 -2.42 8.25 10.45
C PHE A 116 -1.07 8.74 11.01
N MET A 117 -0.83 10.06 10.98
CA MET A 117 0.36 10.72 11.53
C MET A 117 0.57 10.46 13.04
N VAL A 118 -0.50 10.09 13.76
CA VAL A 118 -0.42 9.78 15.19
C VAL A 118 -0.35 8.26 15.42
N VAL A 119 -1.24 7.50 14.76
CA VAL A 119 -1.42 6.06 14.97
C VAL A 119 -0.18 5.27 14.57
N VAL A 120 0.41 5.57 13.41
CA VAL A 120 1.57 4.81 12.92
C VAL A 120 2.78 5.00 13.83
N PRO A 121 3.21 6.23 14.17
CA PRO A 121 4.30 6.40 15.11
C PRO A 121 3.98 5.83 16.50
N ALA A 122 2.75 5.95 16.98
CA ALA A 122 2.35 5.36 18.27
C ALA A 122 2.50 3.83 18.26
N LEU A 123 2.13 3.16 17.16
CA LEU A 123 2.27 1.72 17.02
C LEU A 123 3.74 1.31 16.99
N VAL A 124 4.57 2.02 16.21
CA VAL A 124 6.02 1.79 16.14
C VAL A 124 6.66 1.93 17.52
N LEU A 125 6.35 3.02 18.23
CA LEU A 125 6.86 3.26 19.58
C LEU A 125 6.34 2.22 20.58
N GLY A 126 5.07 1.83 20.48
CA GLY A 126 4.47 0.79 21.33
C GLY A 126 5.18 -0.56 21.19
N ILE A 127 5.48 -0.97 19.96
CA ILE A 127 6.25 -2.19 19.68
C ILE A 127 7.68 -2.06 20.21
N HIS A 128 8.36 -0.97 19.86
CA HIS A 128 9.74 -0.71 20.25
C HIS A 128 9.93 -0.78 21.77
N GLU A 129 9.08 -0.09 22.53
CA GLU A 129 9.15 -0.07 23.99
C GLU A 129 8.76 -1.42 24.63
N THR A 130 7.86 -2.16 23.99
CA THR A 130 7.50 -3.52 24.44
C THR A 130 8.68 -4.48 24.28
N LEU A 131 9.42 -4.40 23.17
CA LEU A 131 10.61 -5.21 22.94
C LEU A 131 11.72 -4.85 23.94
N ARG A 132 12.00 -3.56 24.13
CA ARG A 132 13.00 -3.08 25.10
C ARG A 132 12.74 -3.62 26.51
N LYS A 133 11.49 -3.55 26.99
CA LYS A 133 11.09 -4.09 28.29
C LYS A 133 11.15 -5.62 28.41
N THR A 134 11.13 -6.33 27.29
CA THR A 134 11.25 -7.79 27.27
C THR A 134 12.73 -8.18 27.39
N ASP A 135 13.60 -7.46 26.68
CA ASP A 135 15.05 -7.64 26.73
C ASP A 135 15.63 -7.32 28.13
N GLU A 136 15.20 -6.21 28.74
CA GLU A 136 15.57 -5.86 30.13
C GLU A 136 15.13 -6.91 31.16
N ARG A 137 14.02 -7.64 30.88
CA ARG A 137 13.52 -8.70 31.74
C ARG A 137 14.28 -10.01 31.60
N HIS A 138 14.94 -10.21 30.47
CA HIS A 138 15.67 -11.42 30.14
C HIS A 138 17.13 -11.04 29.88
N PRO A 139 17.88 -10.58 30.91
CA PRO A 139 19.29 -10.28 30.75
C PRO A 139 19.96 -11.53 30.21
N SER A 140 20.53 -11.43 29.00
CA SER A 140 21.26 -12.51 28.38
C SER A 140 22.24 -13.06 29.40
N SER A 141 22.04 -14.31 29.79
CA SER A 141 22.91 -15.10 30.67
C SER A 141 24.22 -15.41 29.94
N GLY A 142 24.94 -14.35 29.60
CA GLY A 142 26.17 -14.31 28.81
C GLY A 142 27.22 -13.49 29.55
N THR A 143 27.40 -13.79 30.83
CA THR A 143 28.66 -13.49 31.54
C THR A 143 28.95 -14.69 32.42
N VAL A 144 29.17 -15.84 31.79
CA VAL A 144 29.95 -16.92 32.37
C VAL A 144 31.38 -16.73 31.87
N GLU A 145 32.26 -16.44 32.82
CA GLU A 145 33.66 -16.88 32.85
C GLU A 145 34.65 -16.25 31.86
N ASN A 146 35.46 -15.29 32.35
CA ASN A 146 36.93 -15.39 32.32
C ASN A 146 37.57 -14.26 33.16
N ARG A 147 37.79 -14.52 34.46
CA ARG A 147 38.87 -13.88 35.21
C ARG A 147 39.54 -14.99 36.01
N GLY A 148 40.66 -15.46 35.47
CA GLY A 148 41.65 -16.24 36.22
C GLY A 148 42.33 -15.43 37.31
#